data_AF-A0A9Q8PE06-F1
#
_entry.id   AF-A0A9Q8PE06-F1
#
_cell.length_a   1.000
_cell.length_b   1.000
_cell.length_c   1.000
_cell.angle_alpha   90.00
_cell.angle_beta   90.00
_cell.angle_gamma   90.00
#
_symmetry.space_group_name_H-M   'P 1'
#
loop_
_entity.id
_entity.type
_entity.pdbx_description
1 polymer ?
#
loop_
_entity_poly.entity_id
_entity_poly.type
_entity_poly.pdbx_seq_one_letter_code
_entity_poly.pdbx_strand_id
1 'polypeptide(L)'
;MAEERLPLSEEGRTLRKALEDGHQDPFHTLQGFAKTQQPDPEMVRVTLVAAMMRLMRMPGRARRKDFISSRDPPIARSLLEHMWSDVERWLPLLLGDLRALEALCYFAVAEGLDKHMLDWVTVEDSFNIKSVGPTGWVWQSRSWRATVLRCLCRAYGLHAESHDLNQALQAFFTVRDREIPGQNRKDYFRVDLSPALFGLTSLLCTGSYYRTDRCLFEEFTSTASDVLRNKHIPRRFGDALNSARLPLYHPTSPDISSATELLSTKGDELAQMATGPLAQYALTDFLVRIAVVATANGQAKPVADVKQTYLGLFGVDMPAPERDQRIVGLSWKKSHKGDQPSQSRDLTFKRLEL
;
A
#
# COMPACT_ATOMS: atom_id res chain seq x y z
N MET A 1 -4.02 -6.62 -11.70
CA MET A 1 -2.89 -6.75 -12.64
C MET A 1 -2.01 -7.86 -12.12
N ALA A 2 -1.77 -8.90 -12.92
CA ALA A 2 -0.74 -9.87 -12.58
C ALA A 2 0.60 -9.11 -12.58
N GLU A 3 1.29 -9.10 -11.45
CA GLU A 3 2.66 -8.59 -11.39
C GLU A 3 3.51 -9.51 -12.28
N GLU A 4 3.88 -9.01 -13.46
CA GLU A 4 4.75 -9.72 -14.39
C GLU A 4 6.10 -9.92 -13.71
N ARG A 5 6.34 -11.13 -13.20
CA ARG A 5 7.61 -11.47 -12.57
C ARG A 5 8.66 -11.56 -13.66
N LEU A 6 9.73 -10.78 -13.53
CA LEU A 6 10.90 -10.94 -14.39
C LEU A 6 11.32 -12.42 -14.40
N PRO A 7 11.55 -13.01 -15.59
CA PRO A 7 11.95 -14.39 -15.72
C PRO A 7 13.21 -14.64 -14.89
N LEU A 8 13.28 -15.82 -14.28
CA LEU A 8 14.41 -16.24 -13.47
C LEU A 8 15.34 -17.13 -14.28
N SER A 9 16.65 -16.93 -14.11
CA SER A 9 17.68 -17.86 -14.55
C SER A 9 17.52 -19.22 -13.84
N GLU A 10 18.28 -20.22 -14.28
CA GLU A 10 18.31 -21.52 -13.58
C GLU A 10 18.83 -21.39 -12.15
N GLU A 11 19.86 -20.56 -11.95
CA GLU A 11 20.43 -20.23 -10.65
C GLU A 11 19.39 -19.54 -9.77
N GLY A 12 18.66 -18.56 -10.31
CA GLY A 12 17.62 -17.84 -9.57
C GLY A 12 16.45 -18.73 -9.16
N ARG A 13 16.06 -19.67 -10.03
CA ARG A 13 15.04 -20.70 -9.70
C ARG A 13 15.54 -21.65 -8.61
N THR A 14 16.79 -22.07 -8.67
CA THR A 14 17.41 -22.96 -7.68
C THR A 14 17.50 -22.28 -6.32
N LEU A 15 17.98 -21.04 -6.27
CA LEU A 15 18.05 -20.25 -5.04
C LEU A 15 16.65 -20.04 -4.45
N ARG A 16 15.68 -19.64 -5.28
CA ARG A 16 14.30 -19.45 -4.85
C ARG A 16 13.73 -20.70 -4.19
N LYS A 17 13.92 -21.86 -4.82
CA LYS A 17 13.45 -23.14 -4.28
C LYS A 17 14.14 -23.45 -2.93
N ALA A 18 15.45 -23.27 -2.84
CA ALA A 18 16.19 -23.50 -1.59
C ALA A 18 15.71 -22.60 -0.43
N LEU A 19 15.33 -21.35 -0.72
CA LEU A 19 14.76 -20.42 0.25
C LEU A 19 13.32 -20.78 0.64
N GLU A 20 12.49 -21.18 -0.33
CA GLU A 20 11.09 -21.61 -0.11
C GLU A 20 11.02 -22.90 0.71
N ASP A 21 11.91 -23.86 0.45
CA ASP A 21 12.03 -25.15 1.15
C ASP A 21 12.72 -25.01 2.53
N GLY A 22 13.25 -23.83 2.85
CA GLY A 22 13.93 -23.54 4.13
C GLY A 22 15.33 -24.13 4.25
N HIS A 23 15.93 -24.61 3.15
CA HIS A 23 17.32 -25.07 3.10
C HIS A 23 18.34 -23.93 3.23
N GLN A 24 17.93 -22.69 2.95
CA GLN A 24 18.74 -21.50 3.14
C GLN A 24 17.97 -20.42 3.92
N ASP A 25 18.67 -19.69 4.79
CA ASP A 25 18.10 -18.52 5.46
C ASP A 25 18.21 -17.28 4.56
N PRO A 26 17.09 -16.68 4.11
CA PRO A 26 17.13 -15.54 3.19
C PRO A 26 17.93 -14.35 3.75
N PHE A 27 17.93 -14.16 5.06
CA PHE A 27 18.61 -13.01 5.63
C PHE A 27 20.12 -13.19 5.74
N HIS A 28 20.58 -14.41 6.08
CA HIS A 28 22.00 -14.75 5.97
C HIS A 28 22.49 -14.62 4.52
N THR A 29 21.69 -15.08 3.55
CA THR A 29 22.00 -14.95 2.12
C THR A 29 22.09 -13.47 1.70
N LEU A 30 21.14 -12.61 2.11
CA LEU A 30 21.20 -11.16 1.85
C LEU A 30 22.45 -10.51 2.46
N GLN A 31 22.84 -10.89 3.68
CA GLN A 31 24.08 -10.40 4.29
C GLN A 31 25.32 -10.82 3.51
N GLY A 32 25.32 -12.03 2.93
CA GLY A 32 26.37 -12.47 2.02
C GLY A 32 26.47 -11.56 0.78
N PHE A 33 25.33 -11.21 0.19
CA PHE A 33 25.30 -10.27 -0.95
C PHE A 33 25.73 -8.86 -0.56
N ALA A 34 25.30 -8.36 0.60
CA ALA A 34 25.70 -7.05 1.12
C ALA A 34 27.21 -6.90 1.36
N LYS A 35 27.94 -8.02 1.53
CA LYS A 35 29.40 -8.04 1.70
C LYS A 35 30.16 -8.25 0.38
N THR A 36 29.47 -8.65 -0.67
CA THR A 36 30.06 -8.91 -1.99
C THR A 36 30.27 -7.59 -2.72
N GLN A 37 31.38 -7.41 -3.44
CA GLN A 37 31.64 -6.14 -4.15
C GLN A 37 30.62 -5.85 -5.27
N GLN A 38 30.11 -6.89 -5.92
CA GLN A 38 29.21 -6.79 -7.07
C GLN A 38 28.10 -7.86 -7.01
N PRO A 39 27.14 -7.74 -6.09
CA PRO A 39 26.08 -8.74 -5.97
C PRO A 39 25.19 -8.77 -7.22
N ASP A 40 24.71 -9.96 -7.58
CA ASP A 40 23.79 -10.14 -8.71
C ASP A 40 22.39 -9.58 -8.36
N PRO A 41 21.85 -8.61 -9.13
CA PRO A 41 20.52 -8.04 -8.90
C PRO A 41 19.40 -9.09 -8.89
N GLU A 42 19.47 -10.13 -9.73
CA GLU A 42 18.47 -11.19 -9.77
C GLU A 42 18.45 -11.97 -8.44
N MET A 43 19.63 -12.34 -7.94
CA MET A 43 19.75 -13.09 -6.69
C MET A 43 19.33 -12.24 -5.49
N VAL A 44 19.70 -10.96 -5.47
CA VAL A 44 19.25 -10.03 -4.42
C VAL A 44 17.74 -9.88 -4.44
N ARG A 45 17.13 -9.72 -5.61
CA ARG A 45 15.67 -9.61 -5.79
C ARG A 45 14.93 -10.83 -5.24
N VAL A 46 15.35 -12.04 -5.63
CA VAL A 46 14.77 -13.30 -5.13
C VAL A 46 14.85 -13.37 -3.60
N THR A 47 16.01 -13.01 -3.05
CA THR A 47 16.29 -13.15 -1.63
C THR A 47 15.56 -12.08 -0.79
N LEU A 48 15.42 -10.86 -1.30
CA LEU A 48 14.62 -9.78 -0.70
C LEU A 48 13.16 -10.21 -0.54
N VAL A 49 12.56 -10.81 -1.57
CA VAL A 49 11.17 -11.29 -1.52
C VAL A 49 11.01 -12.40 -0.49
N ALA A 50 11.92 -13.38 -0.48
CA ALA A 50 11.90 -14.46 0.50
C ALA A 50 12.07 -13.95 1.95
N ALA A 51 12.99 -13.01 2.16
CA ALA A 51 13.21 -12.36 3.45
C ALA A 51 11.95 -11.63 3.93
N MET A 52 11.33 -10.84 3.05
CA MET A 52 10.09 -10.12 3.34
C MET A 52 8.94 -11.07 3.67
N MET A 53 8.75 -12.14 2.89
CA MET A 53 7.73 -13.16 3.16
C MET A 53 7.91 -13.80 4.54
N ARG A 54 9.15 -14.15 4.90
CA ARG A 54 9.47 -14.70 6.22
C ARG A 54 9.16 -13.69 7.32
N LEU A 55 9.51 -12.42 7.11
CA LEU A 55 9.29 -11.34 8.06
C LEU A 55 7.80 -11.01 8.25
N MET A 56 7.01 -11.03 7.18
CA MET A 56 5.57 -10.79 7.24
C MET A 56 4.79 -11.87 8.01
N ARG A 57 5.35 -13.07 8.19
CA ARG A 57 4.78 -14.12 9.08
C ARG A 57 4.96 -13.80 10.56
N MET A 58 5.83 -12.86 10.92
CA MET A 58 6.07 -12.46 12.30
C MET A 58 5.09 -11.35 12.72
N PRO A 59 4.68 -11.27 14.02
CA PRO A 59 3.92 -10.13 14.54
C PRO A 59 4.68 -8.82 14.38
N GLY A 60 3.98 -7.71 14.11
CA GLY A 60 4.57 -6.40 13.79
C GLY A 60 5.65 -5.92 14.76
N ARG A 61 5.43 -6.09 16.07
CA ARG A 61 6.40 -5.71 17.13
C ARG A 61 7.69 -6.56 17.09
N ALA A 62 7.58 -7.84 16.74
CA ALA A 62 8.72 -8.76 16.69
C ALA A 62 9.60 -8.54 15.44
N ARG A 63 9.07 -7.90 14.39
CA ARG A 63 9.81 -7.62 13.15
C ARG A 63 10.98 -6.66 13.35
N ARG A 64 10.86 -5.71 14.28
CA ARG A 64 11.83 -4.61 14.49
C ARG A 64 12.87 -4.90 15.54
N LYS A 65 12.40 -5.30 16.72
CA LYS A 65 13.20 -5.23 17.96
C LYS A 65 14.42 -6.15 17.92
N ASP A 66 14.34 -7.26 17.19
CA ASP A 66 15.37 -8.31 17.26
C ASP A 66 16.04 -8.63 15.92
N PHE A 67 15.47 -8.23 14.77
CA PHE A 67 15.79 -8.90 13.51
C PHE A 67 16.50 -8.04 12.43
N ILE A 68 16.23 -6.73 12.37
CA ILE A 68 16.83 -5.84 11.35
C ILE A 68 17.91 -4.94 11.97
N SER A 69 17.62 -4.30 13.10
CA SER A 69 18.55 -3.34 13.72
C SER A 69 19.79 -3.97 14.36
N SER A 70 19.82 -5.29 14.51
CA SER A 70 20.93 -6.07 15.10
C SER A 70 21.94 -6.60 14.06
N ARG A 71 21.73 -6.32 12.77
CA ARG A 71 22.54 -6.89 11.68
C ARG A 71 23.73 -6.00 11.32
N ASP A 72 24.89 -6.63 11.14
CA ASP A 72 26.14 -6.00 10.71
C ASP A 72 26.74 -6.73 9.48
N PRO A 73 26.83 -6.10 8.30
CA PRO A 73 26.39 -4.74 7.99
C PRO A 73 24.85 -4.63 7.87
N PRO A 74 24.30 -3.40 7.97
CA PRO A 74 22.90 -3.13 7.62
C PRO A 74 22.62 -3.50 6.15
N ILE A 75 21.57 -4.27 5.89
CA ILE A 75 21.29 -4.87 4.59
C ILE A 75 20.91 -3.80 3.57
N ALA A 76 19.97 -2.91 3.93
CA ALA A 76 19.51 -1.89 3.00
C ALA A 76 20.62 -0.89 2.69
N ARG A 77 21.42 -0.48 3.69
CA ARG A 77 22.56 0.43 3.45
C ARG A 77 23.49 -0.10 2.36
N SER A 78 24.02 -1.31 2.53
CA SER A 78 25.00 -1.88 1.59
C SER A 78 24.39 -2.11 0.21
N LEU A 79 23.15 -2.62 0.14
CA LEU A 79 22.49 -2.82 -1.15
C LEU A 79 22.25 -1.49 -1.88
N LEU A 80 21.83 -0.45 -1.17
CA LEU A 80 21.61 0.85 -1.77
C LEU A 80 22.93 1.49 -2.23
N GLU A 81 24.04 1.33 -1.50
CA GLU A 81 25.39 1.74 -1.95
C GLU A 81 25.78 1.08 -3.28
N HIS A 82 25.54 -0.24 -3.42
CA HIS A 82 25.75 -0.93 -4.70
C HIS A 82 24.83 -0.38 -5.80
N MET A 83 23.57 -0.08 -5.48
CA MET A 83 22.61 0.47 -6.44
C MET A 83 23.00 1.87 -6.92
N TRP A 84 23.50 2.74 -6.03
CA TRP A 84 24.00 4.07 -6.41
C TRP A 84 25.23 4.01 -7.28
N SER A 85 26.08 3.01 -7.11
CA SER A 85 27.29 2.87 -7.92
C SER A 85 27.02 2.50 -9.38
N ASP A 86 25.88 1.85 -9.67
CA ASP A 86 25.54 1.36 -11.01
C ASP A 86 24.01 1.25 -11.21
N VAL A 87 23.32 2.39 -11.27
CA VAL A 87 21.84 2.42 -11.35
C VAL A 87 21.30 1.60 -12.52
N GLU A 88 21.99 1.58 -13.66
CA GLU A 88 21.56 0.86 -14.87
C GLU A 88 21.45 -0.64 -14.64
N ARG A 89 22.44 -1.25 -13.98
CA ARG A 89 22.42 -2.67 -13.60
C ARG A 89 21.23 -3.01 -12.70
N TRP A 90 20.76 -2.08 -11.89
CA TRP A 90 19.69 -2.29 -10.91
C TRP A 90 18.30 -1.86 -11.40
N LEU A 91 18.18 -1.32 -12.61
CA LEU A 91 16.89 -0.98 -13.23
C LEU A 91 15.87 -2.13 -13.21
N PRO A 92 16.23 -3.40 -13.46
CA PRO A 92 15.27 -4.49 -13.40
C PRO A 92 14.60 -4.61 -12.02
N LEU A 93 15.33 -4.35 -10.92
CA LEU A 93 14.74 -4.33 -9.58
C LEU A 93 13.86 -3.08 -9.39
N LEU A 94 14.33 -1.91 -9.82
CA LEU A 94 13.65 -0.62 -9.64
C LEU A 94 12.35 -0.48 -10.46
N LEU A 95 12.28 -1.13 -11.62
CA LEU A 95 11.16 -1.03 -12.55
C LEU A 95 10.34 -2.32 -12.67
N GLY A 96 10.99 -3.48 -12.55
CA GLY A 96 10.42 -4.78 -12.93
C GLY A 96 10.01 -5.69 -11.78
N ASP A 97 10.33 -5.36 -10.52
CA ASP A 97 9.92 -6.17 -9.37
C ASP A 97 9.50 -5.34 -8.17
N LEU A 98 8.21 -5.01 -8.15
CA LEU A 98 7.58 -4.25 -7.07
C LEU A 98 7.74 -4.91 -5.70
N ARG A 99 7.74 -6.25 -5.62
CA ARG A 99 7.81 -6.95 -4.33
C ARG A 99 9.20 -6.85 -3.73
N ALA A 100 10.23 -7.03 -4.54
CA ALA A 100 11.60 -6.86 -4.10
C ALA A 100 11.88 -5.39 -3.72
N LEU A 101 11.35 -4.44 -4.49
CA LEU A 101 11.51 -3.02 -4.17
C LEU A 101 10.75 -2.63 -2.87
N GLU A 102 9.55 -3.17 -2.66
CA GLU A 102 8.83 -3.01 -1.39
C GLU A 102 9.60 -3.59 -0.20
N ALA A 103 10.21 -4.76 -0.38
CA ALA A 103 11.08 -5.36 0.63
C ALA A 103 12.29 -4.47 0.94
N LEU A 104 12.98 -3.98 -0.09
CA LEU A 104 14.11 -3.05 0.07
C LEU A 104 13.69 -1.77 0.81
N CYS A 105 12.57 -1.15 0.42
CA CYS A 105 12.05 0.03 1.09
C CYS A 105 11.67 -0.26 2.56
N TYR A 106 11.13 -1.44 2.85
CA TYR A 106 10.85 -1.87 4.22
C TYR A 106 12.13 -1.96 5.06
N PHE A 107 13.18 -2.59 4.54
CA PHE A 107 14.47 -2.64 5.23
C PHE A 107 15.08 -1.24 5.39
N ALA A 108 15.00 -0.38 4.37
CA ALA A 108 15.49 0.99 4.47
C ALA A 108 14.78 1.79 5.57
N VAL A 109 13.46 1.70 5.69
CA VAL A 109 12.70 2.32 6.78
C VAL A 109 13.09 1.74 8.14
N ALA A 110 13.23 0.42 8.25
CA ALA A 110 13.62 -0.24 9.49
C ALA A 110 15.06 0.07 9.92
N GLU A 111 15.96 0.38 8.97
CA GLU A 111 17.35 0.80 9.21
C GLU A 111 17.52 2.33 9.35
N GLY A 112 16.44 3.12 9.24
CA GLY A 112 16.49 4.59 9.35
C GLY A 112 17.13 5.29 8.15
N LEU A 113 17.06 4.68 6.97
CA LEU A 113 17.59 5.18 5.69
C LEU A 113 16.52 5.80 4.79
N ASP A 114 15.31 5.97 5.32
CA ASP A 114 14.15 6.52 4.62
C ASP A 114 14.39 7.93 4.08
N LYS A 115 15.05 8.81 4.86
CA LYS A 115 15.44 10.15 4.39
C LYS A 115 16.38 10.08 3.19
N HIS A 116 17.33 9.16 3.21
CA HIS A 116 18.28 8.97 2.12
C HIS A 116 17.58 8.49 0.84
N MET A 117 16.59 7.60 0.98
CA MET A 117 15.72 7.18 -0.12
C MET A 117 14.89 8.35 -0.68
N LEU A 118 14.34 9.21 0.19
CA LEU A 118 13.59 10.39 -0.23
C LEU A 118 14.46 11.40 -0.98
N ASP A 119 15.68 11.63 -0.50
CA ASP A 119 16.66 12.45 -1.21
C ASP A 119 16.94 11.85 -2.59
N TRP A 120 17.18 10.54 -2.69
CA TRP A 120 17.44 9.90 -3.97
C TRP A 120 16.29 10.02 -4.99
N VAL A 121 15.05 9.85 -4.54
CA VAL A 121 13.86 10.02 -5.40
C VAL A 121 13.72 11.45 -5.91
N THR A 122 14.29 12.42 -5.22
CA THR A 122 14.11 13.86 -5.49
C THR A 122 15.35 14.57 -6.02
N VAL A 123 16.51 13.90 -6.04
CA VAL A 123 17.71 14.40 -6.72
C VAL A 123 17.44 14.51 -8.22
N GLU A 124 17.87 15.64 -8.79
CA GLU A 124 17.87 15.93 -10.21
C GLU A 124 18.85 14.97 -10.90
N ASP A 125 18.35 14.06 -11.75
CA ASP A 125 19.21 13.13 -12.46
C ASP A 125 19.78 13.74 -13.73
N SER A 126 21.11 13.66 -13.84
CA SER A 126 21.85 13.54 -15.10
C SER A 126 21.60 12.20 -15.83
N PHE A 127 20.96 11.23 -15.16
CA PHE A 127 20.62 9.91 -15.68
C PHE A 127 19.39 9.94 -16.60
N ASN A 128 19.60 10.40 -17.83
CA ASN A 128 18.65 10.23 -18.93
C ASN A 128 18.65 8.78 -19.42
N ILE A 129 18.18 7.85 -18.58
CA ILE A 129 18.15 6.42 -18.90
C ILE A 129 17.06 6.18 -19.95
N LYS A 130 17.43 6.15 -21.22
CA LYS A 130 16.57 5.65 -22.30
C LYS A 130 16.66 4.12 -22.32
N SER A 131 16.06 3.44 -21.34
CA SER A 131 15.97 1.98 -21.38
C SER A 131 14.71 1.55 -22.15
N VAL A 132 14.90 0.82 -23.25
CA VAL A 132 13.82 0.11 -23.93
C VAL A 132 13.51 -1.13 -23.11
N GLY A 133 12.28 -1.24 -22.60
CA GLY A 133 11.85 -2.44 -21.89
C GLY A 133 11.82 -3.67 -22.82
N PRO A 134 11.79 -4.89 -22.26
CA PRO A 134 11.70 -6.12 -23.04
C PRO A 134 10.45 -6.20 -23.95
N THR A 135 9.45 -5.37 -23.70
CA THR A 135 8.21 -5.24 -24.48
C THR A 135 8.28 -4.15 -25.57
N GLY A 136 9.43 -3.51 -25.81
CA GLY A 136 9.59 -2.41 -26.78
C GLY A 136 9.04 -1.06 -26.31
N TRP A 137 8.43 -1.01 -25.11
CA TRP A 137 8.00 0.24 -24.50
C TRP A 137 9.21 1.00 -23.97
N VAL A 138 9.35 2.26 -24.38
CA VAL A 138 10.28 3.20 -23.75
C VAL A 138 9.72 3.49 -22.37
N TRP A 139 10.29 2.86 -21.34
CA TRP A 139 10.06 3.32 -19.98
C TRP A 139 10.62 4.74 -19.93
N GLN A 140 9.73 5.74 -19.80
CA GLN A 140 10.21 7.09 -19.52
C GLN A 140 11.04 6.99 -18.24
N SER A 141 12.30 7.43 -18.30
CA SER A 141 13.36 7.30 -17.28
C SER A 141 12.99 7.71 -15.84
N ARG A 142 11.78 8.25 -15.64
CA ARG A 142 11.28 8.85 -14.42
C ARG A 142 10.28 7.97 -13.66
N SER A 143 9.80 6.87 -14.24
CA SER A 143 8.77 6.02 -13.60
C SER A 143 9.27 5.31 -12.33
N TRP A 144 10.56 4.98 -12.25
CA TRP A 144 11.12 4.31 -11.08
C TRP A 144 10.98 5.14 -9.81
N ARG A 145 11.13 6.47 -9.88
CA ARG A 145 10.99 7.38 -8.74
C ARG A 145 9.59 7.30 -8.13
N ALA A 146 8.57 7.32 -8.98
CA ALA A 146 7.18 7.20 -8.57
C ALA A 146 6.92 5.84 -7.91
N THR A 147 7.53 4.79 -8.44
CA THR A 147 7.47 3.44 -7.88
C THR A 147 8.16 3.37 -6.51
N VAL A 148 9.37 3.91 -6.37
CA VAL A 148 10.09 3.96 -5.09
C VAL A 148 9.29 4.72 -4.04
N LEU A 149 8.74 5.90 -4.37
CA LEU A 149 7.90 6.67 -3.45
C LEU A 149 6.68 5.85 -2.99
N ARG A 150 6.01 5.18 -3.92
CA ARG A 150 4.88 4.28 -3.59
C ARG A 150 5.33 3.16 -2.64
N CYS A 151 6.43 2.47 -2.94
CA CYS A 151 6.96 1.40 -2.12
C CYS A 151 7.37 1.89 -0.72
N LEU A 152 7.96 3.09 -0.63
CA LEU A 152 8.33 3.72 0.63
C LEU A 152 7.10 4.07 1.48
N CYS A 153 6.04 4.64 0.88
CA CYS A 153 4.78 4.88 1.57
C CYS A 153 4.17 3.58 2.13
N ARG A 154 4.23 2.48 1.37
CA ARG A 154 3.77 1.15 1.86
C ARG A 154 4.66 0.61 2.97
N ALA A 155 5.98 0.78 2.84
CA ALA A 155 6.94 0.39 3.86
C ALA A 155 6.66 1.08 5.21
N TYR A 156 6.37 2.39 5.21
CA TYR A 156 5.94 3.08 6.43
C TYR A 156 4.66 2.49 7.02
N GLY A 157 3.66 2.16 6.21
CA GLY A 157 2.44 1.50 6.69
C GLY A 157 2.71 0.15 7.35
N LEU A 158 3.54 -0.69 6.72
CA LEU A 158 3.99 -1.97 7.29
C LEU A 158 4.86 -1.78 8.55
N HIS A 159 5.51 -0.62 8.66
CA HIS A 159 6.31 -0.16 9.79
C HIS A 159 5.52 0.78 10.72
N ALA A 160 4.19 0.85 10.68
CA ALA A 160 3.44 1.62 11.67
C ALA A 160 3.14 0.76 12.91
N GLU A 161 3.47 1.23 14.12
CA GLU A 161 3.05 0.56 15.39
C GLU A 161 1.83 1.22 16.02
N SER A 162 1.65 2.51 15.72
CA SER A 162 0.71 3.38 16.40
C SER A 162 -0.64 3.47 15.69
N HIS A 163 -0.90 2.61 14.69
CA HIS A 163 -2.11 2.67 13.87
C HIS A 163 -2.31 4.04 13.22
N ASP A 164 -1.22 4.67 12.75
CA ASP A 164 -1.22 5.91 11.99
C ASP A 164 -0.35 5.79 10.74
N LEU A 165 -0.62 6.63 9.74
CA LEU A 165 0.17 6.74 8.50
C LEU A 165 0.92 8.07 8.41
N ASN A 166 1.21 8.72 9.53
CA ASN A 166 1.74 10.09 9.54
C ASN A 166 3.07 10.17 8.79
N GLN A 167 3.98 9.22 9.02
CA GLN A 167 5.27 9.17 8.33
C GLN A 167 5.11 8.95 6.82
N ALA A 168 4.17 8.11 6.40
CA ALA A 168 3.89 7.84 4.99
C ALA A 168 3.34 9.09 4.28
N LEU A 169 2.42 9.82 4.93
CA LEU A 169 1.86 11.08 4.41
C LEU A 169 2.92 12.19 4.38
N GLN A 170 3.73 12.31 5.42
CA GLN A 170 4.84 13.27 5.45
C GLN A 170 5.87 13.01 4.36
N ALA A 171 6.21 11.74 4.09
CA ALA A 171 7.10 11.37 3.00
C ALA A 171 6.51 11.75 1.63
N PHE A 172 5.21 11.50 1.43
CA PHE A 172 4.50 11.93 0.23
C PHE A 172 4.53 13.45 0.04
N PHE A 173 4.22 14.23 1.09
CA PHE A 173 4.24 15.70 1.02
C PHE A 173 5.66 16.26 0.86
N THR A 174 6.66 15.63 1.47
CA THR A 174 8.07 16.00 1.28
C THR A 174 8.46 15.94 -0.20
N VAL A 175 8.02 14.91 -0.94
CA VAL A 175 8.28 14.83 -2.39
C VAL A 175 7.40 15.78 -3.19
N ARG A 176 6.13 15.97 -2.81
CA ARG A 176 5.20 16.90 -3.47
C ARG A 176 5.70 18.34 -3.42
N ASP A 177 6.18 18.76 -2.25
CA ASP A 177 6.50 20.15 -1.93
C ASP A 177 7.96 20.52 -2.20
N ARG A 178 8.79 19.55 -2.57
CA ARG A 178 10.20 19.82 -2.86
C ARG A 178 10.33 20.72 -4.08
N GLU A 179 10.63 21.99 -3.83
CA GLU A 179 11.08 22.91 -4.86
C GLU A 179 12.53 22.55 -5.23
N ILE A 180 12.81 22.40 -6.52
CA ILE A 180 14.19 22.24 -7.02
C ILE A 180 14.78 23.65 -7.16
N PRO A 181 15.80 24.04 -6.36
CA PRO A 181 16.35 25.39 -6.41
C PRO A 181 16.91 25.73 -7.80
N GLY A 182 16.59 26.91 -8.33
CA GLY A 182 17.18 27.44 -9.56
C GLY A 182 16.46 27.11 -10.88
N GLN A 183 15.34 26.37 -10.85
CA GLN A 183 14.53 26.11 -12.04
C GLN A 183 13.20 26.89 -12.05
N ASN A 184 12.86 27.44 -13.23
CA ASN A 184 11.57 28.08 -13.47
C ASN A 184 10.43 27.07 -13.26
N ARG A 185 9.33 27.51 -12.65
CA ARG A 185 8.13 26.69 -12.32
C ARG A 185 7.47 25.95 -13.52
N LYS A 186 7.98 26.09 -14.74
CA LYS A 186 7.36 25.57 -15.97
C LYS A 186 8.09 24.38 -16.61
N ASP A 187 9.32 24.05 -16.19
CA ASP A 187 10.14 22.98 -16.80
C ASP A 187 10.20 21.68 -15.97
N TYR A 188 9.24 21.48 -15.06
CA TYR A 188 9.37 20.57 -13.92
C TYR A 188 9.68 19.09 -14.24
N PHE A 189 10.81 18.63 -13.69
CA PHE A 189 11.13 17.24 -13.33
C PHE A 189 10.33 16.78 -12.09
N ARG A 190 8.99 16.86 -12.13
CA ARG A 190 8.16 16.39 -11.00
C ARG A 190 8.07 14.87 -11.02
N VAL A 191 8.36 14.25 -9.87
CA VAL A 191 8.04 12.84 -9.61
C VAL A 191 6.54 12.67 -9.79
N ASP A 192 6.12 11.68 -10.61
CA ASP A 192 4.70 11.34 -10.69
C ASP A 192 4.23 10.82 -9.34
N LEU A 193 3.31 11.56 -8.71
CA LEU A 193 2.78 11.23 -7.39
C LEU A 193 1.63 10.21 -7.46
N SER A 194 1.10 9.93 -8.65
CA SER A 194 -0.10 9.12 -8.84
C SER A 194 0.05 7.71 -8.23
N PRO A 195 1.15 6.96 -8.44
CA PRO A 195 1.30 5.64 -7.85
C PRO A 195 1.30 5.65 -6.31
N ALA A 196 1.93 6.66 -5.70
CA ALA A 196 1.98 6.80 -4.25
C ALA A 196 0.60 7.21 -3.69
N LEU A 197 -0.10 8.12 -4.37
CA LEU A 197 -1.47 8.53 -4.04
C LEU A 197 -2.42 7.33 -4.03
N PHE A 198 -2.43 6.51 -5.08
CA PHE A 198 -3.28 5.31 -5.12
C PHE A 198 -2.91 4.30 -4.01
N GLY A 199 -1.61 4.12 -3.75
CA GLY A 199 -1.12 3.26 -2.68
C GLY A 199 -1.57 3.72 -1.29
N LEU A 200 -1.44 5.02 -1.00
CA LEU A 200 -1.84 5.64 0.26
C LEU A 200 -3.36 5.61 0.45
N THR A 201 -4.15 5.91 -0.57
CA THR A 201 -5.61 5.81 -0.51
C THR A 201 -6.04 4.39 -0.15
N SER A 202 -5.42 3.38 -0.77
CA SER A 202 -5.70 1.97 -0.43
C SER A 202 -5.39 1.65 1.03
N LEU A 203 -4.25 2.13 1.56
CA LEU A 203 -3.87 1.91 2.95
C LEU A 203 -4.79 2.62 3.93
N LEU A 204 -5.10 3.91 3.70
CA LEU A 204 -5.99 4.71 4.55
C LEU A 204 -7.40 4.09 4.62
N CYS A 205 -7.87 3.52 3.51
CA CYS A 205 -9.17 2.87 3.41
C CYS A 205 -9.20 1.42 3.92
N THR A 206 -8.22 0.98 4.71
CA THR A 206 -8.25 -0.34 5.40
C THR A 206 -8.87 -0.28 6.79
N GLY A 207 -9.06 0.91 7.36
CA GLY A 207 -9.48 1.07 8.77
C GLY A 207 -8.40 0.80 9.82
N SER A 208 -7.22 0.28 9.41
CA SER A 208 -6.13 -0.06 10.31
C SER A 208 -5.40 1.17 10.88
N TYR A 209 -5.54 2.34 10.25
CA TYR A 209 -4.75 3.54 10.51
C TYR A 209 -5.57 4.69 11.11
N TYR A 210 -6.42 4.36 12.07
CA TYR A 210 -7.40 5.25 12.67
C TYR A 210 -6.82 6.37 13.54
N ARG A 211 -5.53 6.34 13.87
CA ARG A 211 -4.81 7.40 14.62
C ARG A 211 -4.03 8.35 13.72
N THR A 212 -4.20 8.24 12.40
CA THR A 212 -3.61 9.19 11.46
C THR A 212 -4.02 10.61 11.82
N ASP A 213 -3.07 11.53 11.79
CA ASP A 213 -3.27 12.93 12.09
C ASP A 213 -4.35 13.50 11.16
N ARG A 214 -5.27 14.25 11.76
CA ARG A 214 -6.43 14.80 11.06
C ARG A 214 -6.00 15.76 9.96
N CYS A 215 -5.08 16.66 10.24
CA CYS A 215 -4.66 17.69 9.30
C CYS A 215 -3.93 17.06 8.10
N LEU A 216 -3.04 16.10 8.35
CA LEU A 216 -2.38 15.34 7.27
C LEU A 216 -3.40 14.57 6.42
N PHE A 217 -4.41 13.97 7.04
CA PHE A 217 -5.47 13.25 6.32
C PHE A 217 -6.31 14.18 5.43
N GLU A 218 -6.75 15.33 5.97
CA GLU A 218 -7.55 16.31 5.24
C GLU A 218 -6.75 16.89 4.06
N GLU A 219 -5.48 17.24 4.28
CA GLU A 219 -4.59 17.72 3.23
C GLU A 219 -4.37 16.66 2.12
N PHE A 220 -4.21 15.40 2.51
CA PHE A 220 -4.05 14.30 1.57
C PHE A 220 -5.33 14.11 0.75
N THR A 221 -6.48 14.13 1.40
CA THR A 221 -7.79 13.97 0.75
C THR A 221 -8.07 15.11 -0.24
N SER A 222 -7.70 16.34 0.12
CA SER A 222 -7.77 17.49 -0.81
C SER A 222 -6.87 17.27 -2.02
N THR A 223 -5.59 16.89 -1.79
CA THR A 223 -4.63 16.61 -2.86
C THR A 223 -5.12 15.48 -3.78
N ALA A 224 -5.61 14.39 -3.20
CA ALA A 224 -6.15 13.26 -3.94
C ALA A 224 -7.35 13.67 -4.79
N SER A 225 -8.26 14.46 -4.22
CA SER A 225 -9.43 14.98 -4.93
C SER A 225 -9.03 15.87 -6.11
N ASP A 226 -7.99 16.69 -5.98
CA ASP A 226 -7.55 17.59 -7.06
C ASP A 226 -6.88 16.83 -8.20
N VAL A 227 -6.04 15.83 -7.87
CA VAL A 227 -5.42 14.96 -8.87
C VAL A 227 -6.48 14.14 -9.61
N LEU A 228 -7.46 13.57 -8.90
CA LEU A 228 -8.53 12.75 -9.49
C LEU A 228 -9.61 13.58 -10.20
N ARG A 229 -9.74 14.89 -9.89
CA ARG A 229 -10.66 15.81 -10.57
C ARG A 229 -10.10 16.43 -11.85
N ASN A 230 -8.80 16.31 -12.12
CA ASN A 230 -8.21 16.88 -13.33
C ASN A 230 -8.85 16.31 -14.60
N LYS A 231 -9.52 17.19 -15.36
CA LYS A 231 -10.53 16.91 -16.40
C LYS A 231 -10.04 16.16 -17.65
N HIS A 232 -8.75 15.82 -17.72
CA HIS A 232 -8.12 15.23 -18.90
C HIS A 232 -7.94 13.71 -18.81
N ILE A 233 -8.24 13.10 -17.66
CA ILE A 233 -8.22 11.64 -17.49
C ILE A 233 -9.68 11.18 -17.42
N PRO A 234 -10.16 10.32 -18.34
CA PRO A 234 -11.47 9.70 -18.22
C PRO A 234 -11.57 9.06 -16.85
N ARG A 235 -12.51 9.52 -16.01
CA ARG A 235 -12.69 8.98 -14.66
C ARG A 235 -12.96 7.49 -14.77
N ARG A 236 -11.97 6.67 -14.39
CA ARG A 236 -12.24 5.25 -14.21
C ARG A 236 -13.12 5.16 -12.98
N PHE A 237 -14.11 4.29 -13.02
CA PHE A 237 -15.00 4.09 -11.88
C PHE A 237 -14.22 3.83 -10.57
N GLY A 238 -13.09 3.11 -10.66
CA GLY A 238 -12.21 2.87 -9.51
C GLY A 238 -11.69 4.16 -8.85
N ASP A 239 -11.50 5.23 -9.60
CA ASP A 239 -11.06 6.54 -9.09
C ASP A 239 -12.19 7.23 -8.31
N ALA A 240 -13.42 7.14 -8.83
CA ALA A 240 -14.61 7.65 -8.15
C ALA A 240 -14.88 6.88 -6.86
N LEU A 241 -14.76 5.55 -6.89
CA LEU A 241 -14.88 4.70 -5.71
C LEU A 241 -13.81 5.03 -4.66
N ASN A 242 -12.55 5.17 -5.06
CA ASN A 242 -11.45 5.53 -4.15
C ASN A 242 -11.65 6.90 -3.52
N SER A 243 -12.13 7.89 -4.29
CA SER A 243 -12.44 9.23 -3.78
C SER A 243 -13.59 9.20 -2.77
N ALA A 244 -14.65 8.45 -3.07
CA ALA A 244 -15.83 8.33 -2.21
C ALA A 244 -15.55 7.52 -0.93
N ARG A 245 -14.52 6.66 -0.94
CA ARG A 245 -14.11 5.86 0.22
C ARG A 245 -13.38 6.70 1.27
N LEU A 246 -12.51 7.63 0.89
CA LEU A 246 -11.67 8.36 1.83
C LEU A 246 -12.45 9.01 3.00
N PRO A 247 -13.56 9.74 2.78
CA PRO A 247 -14.34 10.34 3.88
C PRO A 247 -14.87 9.33 4.90
N LEU A 248 -15.13 8.08 4.51
CA LEU A 248 -15.58 7.01 5.42
C LEU A 248 -14.51 6.60 6.44
N TYR A 249 -13.26 6.97 6.19
CA TYR A 249 -12.09 6.62 6.99
C TYR A 249 -11.45 7.83 7.68
N HIS A 250 -12.10 8.99 7.65
CA HIS A 250 -11.61 10.18 8.35
C HIS A 250 -11.40 9.89 9.86
N PRO A 251 -10.23 10.23 10.44
CA PRO A 251 -9.86 9.77 11.78
C PRO A 251 -10.73 10.33 12.92
N THR A 252 -11.41 11.45 12.69
CA THR A 252 -12.20 12.16 13.73
C THR A 252 -13.63 12.48 13.35
N SER A 253 -13.97 12.43 12.05
CA SER A 253 -15.29 12.81 11.54
C SER A 253 -15.61 12.04 10.26
N PRO A 254 -15.79 10.71 10.34
CA PRO A 254 -16.18 9.91 9.19
C PRO A 254 -17.50 10.42 8.57
N ASP A 255 -17.52 10.54 7.25
CA ASP A 255 -18.67 11.05 6.49
C ASP A 255 -19.08 10.06 5.38
N ILE A 256 -20.39 9.91 5.19
CA ILE A 256 -20.96 9.02 4.18
C ILE A 256 -21.41 9.75 2.92
N SER A 257 -21.43 11.08 2.90
CA SER A 257 -22.11 11.87 1.88
C SER A 257 -21.63 11.51 0.47
N SER A 258 -20.32 11.57 0.21
CA SER A 258 -19.74 11.20 -1.09
C SER A 258 -19.98 9.73 -1.47
N ALA A 259 -20.01 8.83 -0.49
CA ALA A 259 -20.28 7.42 -0.73
C ALA A 259 -21.74 7.18 -1.14
N THR A 260 -22.69 7.81 -0.44
CA THR A 260 -24.11 7.72 -0.78
C THR A 260 -24.46 8.39 -2.11
N GLU A 261 -23.79 9.49 -2.46
CA GLU A 261 -23.91 10.14 -3.77
C GLU A 261 -23.40 9.22 -4.89
N LEU A 262 -22.27 8.53 -4.65
CA LEU A 262 -21.78 7.55 -5.62
C LEU A 262 -22.75 6.38 -5.80
N LEU A 263 -23.33 5.85 -4.70
CA LEU A 263 -24.33 4.78 -4.78
C LEU A 263 -25.56 5.20 -5.59
N SER A 264 -26.07 6.42 -5.38
CA SER A 264 -27.28 6.90 -6.05
C SER A 264 -27.05 7.21 -7.54
N THR A 265 -25.86 7.70 -7.90
CA THR A 265 -25.54 8.11 -9.27
C THR A 265 -24.95 6.99 -10.13
N LYS A 266 -24.33 5.97 -9.51
CA LYS A 266 -23.55 4.93 -10.19
C LYS A 266 -23.90 3.50 -9.73
N GLY A 267 -25.09 3.30 -9.16
CA GLY A 267 -25.58 1.99 -8.68
C GLY A 267 -25.48 0.86 -9.70
N ASP A 268 -25.85 1.11 -10.95
CA ASP A 268 -25.82 0.09 -12.01
C ASP A 268 -24.38 -0.28 -12.43
N GLU A 269 -23.46 0.70 -12.43
CA GLU A 269 -22.04 0.47 -12.71
C GLU A 269 -21.36 -0.32 -11.58
N LEU A 270 -21.75 -0.10 -10.32
CA LEU A 270 -21.35 -0.92 -9.17
C LEU A 270 -21.72 -2.39 -9.38
N ALA A 271 -22.96 -2.65 -9.81
CA ALA A 271 -23.45 -4.00 -10.06
C ALA A 271 -22.64 -4.72 -11.15
N GLN A 272 -22.32 -4.02 -12.24
CA GLN A 272 -21.50 -4.56 -13.34
C GLN A 272 -20.06 -4.87 -12.90
N MET A 273 -19.52 -4.12 -11.92
CA MET A 273 -18.20 -4.38 -11.36
C MET A 273 -18.15 -5.56 -10.39
N ALA A 274 -19.27 -5.97 -9.79
CA ALA A 274 -19.34 -7.11 -8.88
C ALA A 274 -19.17 -8.48 -9.58
N THR A 275 -18.59 -8.53 -10.78
CA THR A 275 -18.44 -9.72 -11.62
C THR A 275 -17.22 -10.58 -11.28
N GLY A 276 -16.28 -10.07 -10.48
CA GLY A 276 -15.08 -10.81 -10.04
C GLY A 276 -14.89 -10.83 -8.51
N PRO A 277 -14.26 -11.88 -7.93
CA PRO A 277 -14.14 -12.04 -6.48
C PRO A 277 -13.49 -10.85 -5.75
N LEU A 278 -12.43 -10.26 -6.33
CA LEU A 278 -11.77 -9.09 -5.75
C LEU A 278 -12.64 -7.83 -5.77
N ALA A 279 -13.44 -7.67 -6.82
CA ALA A 279 -14.34 -6.53 -6.94
C ALA A 279 -15.55 -6.68 -6.00
N GLN A 280 -16.07 -7.90 -5.84
CA GLN A 280 -17.08 -8.21 -4.83
C GLN A 280 -16.55 -7.91 -3.42
N TYR A 281 -15.33 -8.33 -3.08
CA TYR A 281 -14.72 -8.02 -1.79
C TYR A 281 -14.60 -6.52 -1.55
N ALA A 282 -14.11 -5.76 -2.55
CA ALA A 282 -13.97 -4.31 -2.43
C ALA A 282 -15.33 -3.59 -2.29
N LEU A 283 -16.37 -4.04 -3.00
CA LEU A 283 -17.73 -3.50 -2.87
C LEU A 283 -18.36 -3.85 -1.54
N THR A 284 -18.17 -5.08 -1.05
CA THR A 284 -18.64 -5.50 0.27
C THR A 284 -18.01 -4.65 1.37
N ASP A 285 -16.68 -4.48 1.36
CA ASP A 285 -15.99 -3.60 2.31
C ASP A 285 -16.55 -2.18 2.26
N PHE A 286 -16.75 -1.63 1.06
CA PHE A 286 -17.30 -0.30 0.86
C PHE A 286 -18.71 -0.15 1.46
N LEU A 287 -19.64 -1.03 1.10
CA LEU A 287 -21.04 -0.97 1.56
C LEU A 287 -21.16 -1.20 3.06
N VAL A 288 -20.43 -2.20 3.60
CA VAL A 288 -20.38 -2.44 5.04
C VAL A 288 -19.86 -1.20 5.75
N ARG A 289 -18.77 -0.58 5.27
CA ARG A 289 -18.21 0.61 5.89
C ARG A 289 -19.20 1.79 5.90
N ILE A 290 -19.95 2.02 4.82
CA ILE A 290 -21.01 3.04 4.80
C ILE A 290 -22.04 2.76 5.89
N ALA A 291 -22.52 1.52 6.00
CA ALA A 291 -23.51 1.14 7.00
C ALA A 291 -22.97 1.32 8.44
N VAL A 292 -21.70 1.00 8.69
CA VAL A 292 -21.04 1.21 10.00
C VAL A 292 -21.01 2.70 10.34
N VAL A 293 -20.53 3.54 9.43
CA VAL A 293 -20.44 4.99 9.66
C VAL A 293 -21.84 5.61 9.83
N ALA A 294 -22.79 5.25 8.96
CA ALA A 294 -24.17 5.73 9.03
C ALA A 294 -24.84 5.33 10.36
N THR A 295 -24.64 4.08 10.82
CA THR A 295 -25.15 3.61 12.12
C THR A 295 -24.55 4.43 13.25
N ALA A 296 -23.23 4.65 13.21
CA ALA A 296 -22.52 5.39 14.24
C ALA A 296 -22.95 6.88 14.28
N ASN A 297 -23.32 7.45 13.13
CA ASN A 297 -23.87 8.80 13.00
C ASN A 297 -25.40 8.88 13.25
N GLY A 298 -26.06 7.77 13.63
CA GLY A 298 -27.50 7.74 13.91
C GLY A 298 -28.41 7.87 12.68
N GLN A 299 -27.90 7.58 11.49
CA GLN A 299 -28.59 7.77 10.21
C GLN A 299 -29.33 6.49 9.78
N ALA A 300 -30.54 6.27 10.29
CA ALA A 300 -31.30 5.03 10.06
C ALA A 300 -31.66 4.78 8.58
N LYS A 301 -32.04 5.83 7.83
CA LYS A 301 -32.44 5.70 6.42
C LYS A 301 -31.25 5.24 5.53
N PRO A 302 -30.08 5.91 5.53
CA PRO A 302 -28.91 5.43 4.80
C PRO A 302 -28.50 3.99 5.15
N VAL A 303 -28.63 3.56 6.41
CA VAL A 303 -28.36 2.17 6.79
C VAL A 303 -29.31 1.20 6.09
N ALA A 304 -30.61 1.49 6.07
CA ALA A 304 -31.60 0.66 5.39
C ALA A 304 -31.37 0.61 3.87
N ASP A 305 -31.12 1.78 3.26
CA ASP A 305 -30.87 1.89 1.82
C ASP A 305 -29.65 1.06 1.41
N VAL A 306 -28.53 1.17 2.14
CA VAL A 306 -27.29 0.44 1.86
C VAL A 306 -27.43 -1.07 2.08
N LYS A 307 -28.19 -1.49 3.10
CA LYS A 307 -28.51 -2.92 3.30
C LYS A 307 -29.36 -3.48 2.16
N GLN A 308 -30.33 -2.70 1.67
CA GLN A 308 -31.14 -3.11 0.53
C GLN A 308 -30.32 -3.19 -0.75
N THR A 309 -29.41 -2.23 -0.99
CA THR A 309 -28.46 -2.29 -2.11
C THR A 309 -27.58 -3.54 -2.01
N TYR A 310 -27.04 -3.85 -0.83
CA TYR A 310 -26.21 -5.04 -0.62
C TYR A 310 -26.99 -6.33 -0.93
N LEU A 311 -28.21 -6.46 -0.41
CA LEU A 311 -29.08 -7.60 -0.65
C LEU A 311 -29.41 -7.74 -2.15
N GLY A 312 -29.68 -6.64 -2.84
CA GLY A 312 -29.94 -6.64 -4.28
C GLY A 312 -28.74 -7.07 -5.12
N LEU A 313 -27.52 -6.69 -4.71
CA LEU A 313 -26.29 -7.02 -5.44
C LEU A 313 -25.81 -8.45 -5.21
N PHE A 314 -25.92 -8.96 -3.98
CA PHE A 314 -25.31 -10.23 -3.59
C PHE A 314 -26.32 -11.33 -3.22
N GLY A 315 -27.61 -11.01 -3.12
CA GLY A 315 -28.66 -11.98 -2.77
C GLY A 315 -28.57 -12.53 -1.36
N VAL A 316 -27.76 -11.91 -0.49
CA VAL A 316 -27.54 -12.32 0.89
C VAL A 316 -27.55 -11.12 1.82
N ASP A 317 -27.84 -11.36 3.10
CA ASP A 317 -27.80 -10.31 4.12
C ASP A 317 -26.37 -9.75 4.29
N MET A 318 -26.32 -8.46 4.61
CA MET A 318 -25.05 -7.78 4.88
C MET A 318 -24.36 -8.41 6.09
N PRO A 319 -23.07 -8.79 5.98
CA PRO A 319 -22.34 -9.34 7.11
C PRO A 319 -22.23 -8.31 8.23
N ALA A 320 -22.17 -8.81 9.47
CA ALA A 320 -21.84 -7.95 10.60
C ALA A 320 -20.43 -7.36 10.39
N PRO A 321 -20.21 -6.08 10.75
CA PRO A 321 -18.90 -5.47 10.62
C PRO A 321 -17.88 -6.22 11.49
N GLU A 322 -16.71 -6.48 10.93
CA GLU A 322 -15.61 -7.11 11.67
C GLU A 322 -15.14 -6.20 12.83
N ARG A 323 -14.68 -6.81 13.93
CA ARG A 323 -14.23 -6.08 15.14
C ARG A 323 -13.08 -5.10 14.89
N ASP A 324 -12.36 -5.27 13.78
CA ASP A 324 -11.21 -4.44 13.40
C ASP A 324 -11.58 -3.21 12.56
N GLN A 325 -12.85 -3.09 12.12
CA GLN A 325 -13.39 -1.88 11.49
C GLN A 325 -13.72 -0.78 12.53
N ARG A 326 -12.82 -0.54 13.48
CA ARG A 326 -13.04 0.44 14.55
C ARG A 326 -13.27 1.84 13.95
N ILE A 327 -14.33 2.49 14.39
CA ILE A 327 -14.53 3.93 14.21
C ILE A 327 -14.02 4.61 15.48
N VAL A 328 -13.05 5.52 15.35
CA VAL A 328 -12.57 6.33 16.46
C VAL A 328 -13.49 7.53 16.63
N GLY A 329 -13.75 7.92 17.89
CA GLY A 329 -14.61 9.06 18.23
C GLY A 329 -16.03 8.69 18.62
N LEU A 330 -16.45 7.44 18.40
CA LEU A 330 -17.77 6.96 18.83
C LEU A 330 -17.60 5.79 19.78
N SER A 331 -17.72 6.06 21.09
CA SER A 331 -17.87 4.98 22.06
C SER A 331 -19.11 4.20 21.65
N TRP A 332 -18.95 2.91 21.35
CA TRP A 332 -20.09 2.01 21.37
C TRP A 332 -20.61 2.00 22.80
N LYS A 333 -21.57 2.88 23.11
CA LYS A 333 -22.37 2.73 24.32
C LYS A 333 -23.09 1.40 24.15
N LYS A 334 -22.55 0.35 24.75
CA LYS A 334 -23.25 -0.92 24.93
C LYS A 334 -24.57 -0.58 25.61
N SER A 335 -25.66 -0.64 24.86
CA SER A 335 -26.99 -0.77 25.44
C SER A 335 -27.00 -2.11 26.16
N HIS A 336 -26.77 -2.10 27.47
CA HIS A 336 -27.01 -3.26 28.32
C HIS A 336 -28.50 -3.61 28.26
N LYS A 337 -28.84 -4.63 27.47
CA LYS A 337 -30.03 -5.46 27.71
C LYS A 337 -29.73 -6.91 27.34
N GLY A 338 -29.70 -7.76 28.37
CA GLY A 338 -30.06 -9.17 28.29
C GLY A 338 -28.93 -10.15 28.01
N ASP A 339 -28.61 -10.95 29.03
CA ASP A 339 -27.69 -12.09 29.01
C ASP A 339 -28.07 -13.19 28.00
N GLN A 340 -27.06 -13.87 27.44
CA GLN A 340 -26.80 -15.30 27.68
C GLN A 340 -25.42 -15.74 27.13
N PRO A 341 -24.75 -16.74 27.73
CA PRO A 341 -23.38 -17.11 27.41
C PRO A 341 -23.32 -18.07 26.22
N SER A 342 -22.97 -17.58 25.03
CA SER A 342 -22.75 -18.44 23.87
C SER A 342 -21.32 -18.96 23.81
N GLN A 343 -21.20 -20.23 24.20
CA GLN A 343 -20.21 -21.25 23.84
C GLN A 343 -19.09 -20.84 22.87
N SER A 344 -17.86 -21.10 23.33
CA SER A 344 -16.65 -21.29 22.54
C SER A 344 -16.92 -22.16 21.31
N ARG A 345 -16.94 -21.54 20.12
CA ARG A 345 -16.74 -22.25 18.85
C ARG A 345 -15.34 -21.93 18.35
N ASP A 346 -14.48 -22.94 18.43
CA ASP A 346 -13.27 -23.05 17.63
C ASP A 346 -13.62 -22.78 16.16
N LEU A 347 -13.09 -21.69 15.62
CA LEU A 347 -13.10 -21.44 14.18
C LEU A 347 -11.76 -21.86 13.62
N THR A 348 -11.70 -23.12 13.21
CA THR A 348 -10.66 -23.68 12.35
C THR A 348 -10.61 -22.88 11.05
N PHE A 349 -9.53 -22.13 10.83
CA PHE A 349 -9.26 -21.47 9.56
C PHE A 349 -9.09 -22.52 8.45
N LYS A 350 -10.12 -22.73 7.62
CA LYS A 350 -9.94 -23.39 6.32
C LYS A 350 -9.39 -22.37 5.33
N ARG A 351 -8.12 -22.61 5.01
CA ARG A 351 -7.31 -22.01 3.96
C ARG A 351 -8.09 -22.04 2.64
N LEU A 352 -8.43 -20.86 2.09
CA LEU A 352 -8.75 -20.73 0.67
C LEU A 352 -7.43 -20.83 -0.09
N GLU A 353 -7.21 -21.96 -0.74
CA GLU A 353 -6.17 -22.14 -1.73
C GLU A 353 -6.54 -21.34 -2.99
N LEU A 354 -5.69 -20.38 -3.35
CA LEU A 354 -5.56 -19.80 -4.69
C LEU A 354 -4.09 -19.81 -5.06
#